data_AF-A0A9N9DV74-F1
#
_entry.id   AF-A0A9N9DV74-F1
#
_cell.length_a   1.000
_cell.length_b   1.000
_cell.length_c   1.000
_cell.angle_alpha   90.00
_cell.angle_beta   90.00
_cell.angle_gamma   90.00
#
_symmetry.space_group_name_H-M   'P 1'
#
loop_
_entity.id
_entity.type
_entity.pdbx_description
1 polymer ?
#
loop_
_entity_poly.entity_id
_entity_poly.type
_entity_poly.pdbx_seq_one_letter_code
_entity_poly.pdbx_strand_id
1 'polypeptide(L)'
;LESHIANIYKILNDENTRYKDAKEIAKEINKFIKDNNHDPDKIFNWFFSDDEQQHQNINPEYYFLIGFLCEWGIGTASSMKDSFYWYHLAAECIKDDPVVYNQVGYCYSKGFGVRQNHELAFLYFQKSAELRYAPGQKNLANCYANGLGTKTDLQKSLQLYQESAQAAYYQSALTLARYLSADTESQENQEKSFDWIRIAAYDSYPPAQTELGLYYLKSSNKVKEAATWFKLAAENGEPCGQVLYARFTRDSTEKFTYFKKAAGTGNMEGLVKLGDCYRMGIGTRINLFKAMRCFLKVAEKNGNDFDTYVTLAYHFSLGMGCPKDLHKTIRYYHKNPVNIMNHLERLF
;
A
#
# COMPACT_ATOMS: atom_id res chain seq x y z
N LEU A 1 38.04 18.34 3.68
CA LEU A 1 37.24 17.20 3.17
C LEU A 1 36.49 16.54 4.32
N GLU A 2 37.21 16.15 5.38
CA GLU A 2 36.66 15.63 6.64
C GLU A 2 35.50 16.44 7.24
N SER A 3 35.61 17.77 7.34
CA SER A 3 34.51 18.63 7.84
C SER A 3 33.21 18.54 7.01
N HIS A 4 33.32 18.29 5.70
CA HIS A 4 32.16 18.10 4.82
C HIS A 4 31.55 16.71 4.98
N ILE A 5 32.38 15.69 5.20
CA ILE A 5 31.93 14.33 5.49
C ILE A 5 31.18 14.29 6.82
N ALA A 6 31.68 14.99 7.84
CA ALA A 6 30.97 15.18 9.10
C ALA A 6 29.61 15.87 8.91
N ASN A 7 29.48 16.81 7.96
CA ASN A 7 28.20 17.43 7.64
C ASN A 7 27.25 16.48 6.91
N ILE A 8 27.74 15.67 5.97
CA ILE A 8 26.94 14.63 5.30
C ILE A 8 26.45 13.60 6.33
N TYR A 9 27.33 13.17 7.23
CA TYR A 9 27.00 12.29 8.34
C TYR A 9 25.91 12.89 9.24
N LYS A 10 25.96 14.20 9.51
CA LYS A 10 24.89 14.91 10.25
C LYS A 10 23.57 14.92 9.49
N ILE A 11 23.56 15.15 8.18
CA ILE A 11 22.33 15.12 7.37
C ILE A 11 21.65 13.74 7.47
N LEU A 12 22.44 12.67 7.41
CA LEU A 12 21.95 11.29 7.51
C LEU A 12 21.41 10.96 8.92
N ASN A 13 22.03 11.50 9.97
CA ASN A 13 21.73 11.14 11.35
C ASN A 13 20.85 12.14 12.12
N ASP A 14 20.50 13.28 11.53
CA ASP A 14 19.64 14.29 12.13
C ASP A 14 18.30 13.67 12.58
N GLU A 15 17.92 13.92 13.83
CA GLU A 15 16.68 13.39 14.41
C GLU A 15 15.44 13.82 13.62
N ASN A 16 15.50 14.99 12.96
CA ASN A 16 14.44 15.48 12.08
C ASN A 16 14.41 14.79 10.71
N THR A 17 15.51 14.13 10.29
CA THR A 17 15.60 13.38 9.03
C THR A 17 15.44 11.87 9.22
N ARG A 18 15.59 11.34 10.44
CA ARG A 18 15.37 9.91 10.77
C ARG A 18 13.98 9.35 10.44
N TYR A 19 13.01 10.23 10.15
CA TYR A 19 11.65 9.88 9.72
C TYR A 19 11.35 10.24 8.26
N LYS A 20 12.28 10.90 7.56
CA LYS A 20 12.15 11.22 6.12
C LYS A 20 12.40 9.97 5.29
N ASP A 21 11.85 9.98 4.07
CA ASP A 21 12.12 8.95 3.08
C ASP A 21 13.63 8.95 2.73
N ALA A 22 14.27 7.77 2.69
CA ALA A 22 15.69 7.63 2.33
C ALA A 22 16.03 8.30 0.99
N LYS A 23 15.07 8.33 0.04
CA LYS A 23 15.20 9.04 -1.24
C LYS A 23 15.32 10.55 -1.08
N GLU A 24 14.65 11.13 -0.08
CA GLU A 24 14.76 12.57 0.21
C GLU A 24 16.12 12.88 0.85
N ILE A 25 16.58 12.04 1.78
CA ILE A 25 17.91 12.17 2.39
C ILE A 25 18.99 12.10 1.30
N ALA A 26 18.90 11.14 0.38
CA ALA A 26 19.84 11.02 -0.74
C ALA A 26 19.85 12.28 -1.64
N LYS A 27 18.70 12.92 -1.86
CA LYS A 27 18.63 14.21 -2.59
C LYS A 27 19.27 15.34 -1.80
N GLU A 28 19.06 15.41 -0.49
CA GLU A 28 19.65 16.43 0.39
C GLU A 28 21.19 16.31 0.41
N ILE A 29 21.71 15.08 0.52
CA ILE A 29 23.16 14.82 0.44
C ILE A 29 23.73 15.24 -0.92
N ASN A 30 23.11 14.82 -2.03
CA ASN A 30 23.57 15.20 -3.37
C ASN A 30 23.53 16.72 -3.59
N LYS A 31 22.50 17.40 -3.08
CA LYS A 31 22.40 18.86 -3.11
C LYS A 31 23.53 19.49 -2.32
N PHE A 32 23.80 19.01 -1.10
CA PHE A 32 24.88 19.52 -0.26
C PHE A 32 26.25 19.37 -0.94
N ILE A 33 26.53 18.22 -1.56
CA ILE A 33 27.78 17.97 -2.31
C ILE A 33 27.92 19.00 -3.45
N LYS A 34 26.85 19.20 -4.22
CA LYS A 34 26.82 20.14 -5.34
C LYS A 34 26.99 21.60 -4.90
N ASP A 35 26.26 22.04 -3.89
CA ASP A 35 26.28 23.43 -3.41
C ASP A 35 27.66 23.83 -2.85
N ASN A 36 28.46 22.86 -2.41
CA ASN A 36 29.82 23.05 -1.91
C ASN A 36 30.91 22.72 -2.95
N ASN A 37 30.56 22.48 -4.22
CA ASN A 37 31.48 22.14 -5.32
C ASN A 37 32.43 20.96 -5.01
N HIS A 38 31.94 19.95 -4.27
CA HIS A 38 32.74 18.74 -4.00
C HIS A 38 32.59 17.70 -5.10
N ASP A 39 33.66 16.94 -5.29
CA ASP A 39 33.66 15.75 -6.11
C ASP A 39 33.15 14.57 -5.26
N PRO A 40 31.99 13.98 -5.59
CA PRO A 40 31.42 12.87 -4.84
C PRO A 40 32.35 11.65 -4.81
N ASP A 41 33.15 11.43 -5.86
CA ASP A 41 34.10 10.31 -5.89
C ASP A 41 35.23 10.52 -4.87
N LYS A 42 35.68 11.77 -4.68
CA LYS A 42 36.65 12.10 -3.61
C LYS A 42 36.07 11.95 -2.22
N ILE A 43 34.77 12.22 -2.03
CA ILE A 43 34.09 11.99 -0.75
C ILE A 43 34.06 10.49 -0.44
N PHE A 44 33.68 9.66 -1.40
CA PHE A 44 33.63 8.21 -1.21
C PHE A 44 35.03 7.62 -1.02
N ASN A 45 35.99 8.01 -1.84
CA ASN A 45 37.37 7.51 -1.75
C ASN A 45 38.10 7.98 -0.49
N TRP A 46 37.68 9.06 0.16
CA TRP A 46 38.26 9.50 1.44
C TRP A 46 38.15 8.44 2.54
N PHE A 47 37.10 7.61 2.53
CA PHE A 47 36.97 6.51 3.48
C PHE A 47 38.01 5.39 3.26
N PHE A 48 38.69 5.38 2.11
CA PHE A 48 39.56 4.29 1.67
C PHE A 48 40.98 4.75 1.29
N SER A 49 41.33 6.04 1.47
CA SER A 49 42.63 6.58 1.07
C SER A 49 43.73 6.31 2.10
N ASP A 50 44.85 5.73 1.65
CA ASP A 50 46.03 5.32 2.43
C ASP A 50 46.99 6.48 2.82
N ASP A 51 46.52 7.58 3.43
CA ASP A 51 47.44 8.61 3.95
C ASP A 51 48.14 8.12 5.24
N GLU A 52 49.28 7.46 5.00
CA GLU A 52 50.42 6.92 5.77
C GLU A 52 50.63 7.11 7.30
N GLN A 53 49.71 7.64 8.11
CA GLN A 53 49.92 7.68 9.57
C GLN A 53 48.82 7.13 10.48
N GLN A 54 47.69 6.65 9.96
CA GLN A 54 46.75 5.80 10.70
C GLN A 54 45.75 5.16 9.74
N HIS A 55 45.16 4.03 10.14
CA HIS A 55 43.99 3.36 9.55
C HIS A 55 44.23 2.16 8.62
N GLN A 56 44.44 0.99 9.24
CA GLN A 56 43.82 -0.26 8.75
C GLN A 56 42.35 -0.42 9.17
N ASN A 57 41.77 0.55 9.90
CA ASN A 57 40.39 0.52 10.38
C ASN A 57 39.70 1.84 10.06
N ILE A 58 38.78 1.81 9.10
CA ILE A 58 37.76 2.86 8.89
C ILE A 58 37.02 3.05 10.21
N ASN A 59 36.76 4.30 10.63
CA ASN A 59 36.01 4.56 11.85
C ASN A 59 34.59 3.95 11.74
N PRO A 60 34.19 3.02 12.65
CA PRO A 60 32.90 2.35 12.57
C PRO A 60 31.68 3.28 12.52
N GLU A 61 31.80 4.51 13.02
CA GLU A 61 30.72 5.50 12.93
C GLU A 61 30.30 5.78 11.48
N TYR A 62 31.23 5.68 10.51
CA TYR A 62 30.93 5.93 9.11
C TYR A 62 30.38 4.72 8.36
N TYR A 63 30.35 3.51 8.94
CA TYR A 63 29.88 2.32 8.23
C TYR A 63 28.45 2.48 7.71
N PHE A 64 27.56 3.08 8.51
CA PHE A 64 26.20 3.34 8.06
C PHE A 64 26.16 4.32 6.87
N LEU A 65 26.95 5.40 6.93
CA LEU A 65 27.05 6.36 5.84
C LEU A 65 27.60 5.70 4.56
N ILE A 66 28.68 4.93 4.66
CA ILE A 66 29.27 4.23 3.51
C ILE A 66 28.24 3.29 2.88
N GLY A 67 27.50 2.53 3.69
CA GLY A 67 26.42 1.67 3.22
C GLY A 67 25.32 2.43 2.48
N PHE A 68 24.98 3.62 2.96
CA PHE A 68 24.00 4.52 2.33
C PHE A 68 24.49 5.09 1.00
N LEU A 69 25.76 5.52 0.94
CA LEU A 69 26.37 6.01 -0.30
C LEU A 69 26.41 4.90 -1.36
N CYS A 70 26.74 3.66 -0.98
CA CYS A 70 26.68 2.49 -1.86
C CYS A 70 25.26 2.17 -2.32
N GLU A 71 24.25 2.28 -1.46
CA GLU A 71 22.85 2.03 -1.84
C GLU A 71 22.40 3.00 -2.94
N TRP A 72 22.68 4.29 -2.74
CA TRP A 72 22.20 5.38 -3.59
C TRP A 72 23.16 5.76 -4.71
N GLY A 73 24.33 5.13 -4.79
CA GLY A 73 25.36 5.41 -5.81
C GLY A 73 25.91 6.83 -5.73
N ILE A 74 26.18 7.33 -4.52
CA ILE A 74 26.72 8.67 -4.29
C ILE A 74 28.25 8.57 -4.21
N GLY A 75 28.95 8.99 -5.27
CA GLY A 75 30.41 8.88 -5.36
C GLY A 75 30.94 7.47 -5.63
N THR A 76 30.04 6.55 -5.96
CA THR A 76 30.33 5.14 -6.28
C THR A 76 29.20 4.56 -7.13
N ALA A 77 29.41 3.40 -7.75
CA ALA A 77 28.34 2.66 -8.39
C ALA A 77 27.35 2.14 -7.33
N SER A 78 26.05 2.22 -7.62
CA SER A 78 25.03 1.66 -6.71
C SER A 78 25.22 0.14 -6.59
N SER A 79 25.31 -0.34 -5.35
CA SER A 79 25.55 -1.75 -5.04
C SER A 79 24.84 -2.15 -3.76
N MET A 80 23.79 -2.96 -3.91
CA MET A 80 23.04 -3.52 -2.78
C MET A 80 23.91 -4.46 -1.94
N LYS A 81 24.86 -5.16 -2.56
CA LYS A 81 25.76 -6.09 -1.88
C LYS A 81 26.73 -5.35 -0.96
N ASP A 82 27.35 -4.28 -1.46
CA ASP A 82 28.29 -3.48 -0.67
C ASP A 82 27.53 -2.69 0.39
N SER A 83 26.34 -2.16 0.05
CA SER A 83 25.45 -1.51 1.02
C SER A 83 25.12 -2.43 2.20
N PHE A 84 24.67 -3.67 1.93
CA PHE A 84 24.38 -4.64 2.97
C PHE A 84 25.61 -4.96 3.83
N TYR A 85 26.78 -5.17 3.19
CA TYR A 85 28.02 -5.45 3.92
C TYR A 85 28.33 -4.36 4.95
N TRP A 86 28.28 -3.08 4.54
CA TRP A 86 28.54 -1.96 5.43
C TRP A 86 27.47 -1.76 6.50
N TYR A 87 26.19 -1.93 6.17
CA TYR A 87 25.11 -1.90 7.18
C TYR A 87 25.24 -3.02 8.21
N HIS A 88 25.60 -4.23 7.79
CA HIS A 88 25.80 -5.35 8.69
C HIS A 88 26.98 -5.10 9.63
N LEU A 89 28.10 -4.61 9.08
CA LEU A 89 29.28 -4.26 9.88
C LEU A 89 28.96 -3.10 10.85
N ALA A 90 28.16 -2.12 10.43
CA ALA A 90 27.64 -1.07 11.31
C ALA A 90 26.85 -1.68 12.48
N ALA A 91 26.00 -2.67 12.23
CA ALA A 91 25.20 -3.31 13.28
C ALA A 91 26.03 -4.14 14.28
N GLU A 92 27.21 -4.61 13.87
CA GLU A 92 28.14 -5.33 14.74
C GLU A 92 28.99 -4.39 15.60
N CYS A 93 29.36 -3.23 15.07
CA CYS A 93 30.24 -2.27 15.75
C CYS A 93 29.49 -1.18 16.53
N ILE A 94 28.36 -0.70 16.00
CA ILE A 94 27.53 0.33 16.62
C ILE A 94 26.43 -0.36 17.42
N LYS A 95 26.61 -0.41 18.74
CA LYS A 95 25.61 -0.97 19.63
C LYS A 95 24.41 -0.03 19.73
N ASP A 96 23.22 -0.64 19.77
CA ASP A 96 21.95 0.02 20.08
C ASP A 96 21.56 1.17 19.14
N ASP A 97 21.95 1.08 17.87
CA ASP A 97 21.44 1.98 16.83
C ASP A 97 20.18 1.38 16.15
N PRO A 98 18.98 1.93 16.42
CA PRO A 98 17.75 1.37 15.88
C PRO A 98 17.60 1.56 14.37
N VAL A 99 18.23 2.59 13.79
CA VAL A 99 18.17 2.86 12.35
C VAL A 99 18.98 1.78 11.63
N VAL A 100 20.20 1.52 12.10
CA VAL A 100 21.07 0.47 11.58
C VAL A 100 20.40 -0.89 11.68
N TYR A 101 19.85 -1.25 12.84
CA TYR A 101 19.12 -2.51 13.00
C TYR A 101 17.92 -2.62 12.04
N ASN A 102 17.14 -1.55 11.89
CA ASN A 102 16.02 -1.54 10.96
C ASN A 102 16.48 -1.76 9.51
N GLN A 103 17.57 -1.13 9.09
CA GLN A 103 18.09 -1.25 7.72
C GLN A 103 18.64 -2.66 7.44
N VAL A 104 19.38 -3.25 8.37
CA VAL A 104 19.82 -4.66 8.23
C VAL A 104 18.62 -5.60 8.17
N GLY A 105 17.61 -5.40 9.04
CA GLY A 105 16.36 -6.15 9.00
C GLY A 105 15.63 -6.01 7.66
N TYR A 106 15.63 -4.82 7.07
CA TYR A 106 15.04 -4.55 5.77
C TYR A 106 15.78 -5.29 4.64
N CYS A 107 17.11 -5.29 4.65
CA CYS A 107 17.92 -6.06 3.70
C CYS A 107 17.59 -7.56 3.76
N TYR A 108 17.53 -8.15 4.95
CA TYR A 108 17.11 -9.55 5.10
C TYR A 108 15.66 -9.80 4.67
N SER A 109 14.76 -8.88 4.95
CA SER A 109 13.34 -8.99 4.59
C SER A 109 13.12 -8.97 3.07
N LYS A 110 13.90 -8.16 2.34
CA LYS A 110 13.78 -8.00 0.87
C LYS A 110 14.79 -8.80 0.06
N GLY A 111 15.81 -9.36 0.70
CA GLY A 111 16.93 -10.00 0.02
C GLY A 111 17.85 -9.00 -0.71
N PHE A 112 18.05 -7.80 -0.14
CA PHE A 112 18.92 -6.78 -0.73
C PHE A 112 20.36 -7.00 -0.28
N GLY A 113 21.22 -7.37 -1.24
CA GLY A 113 22.64 -7.65 -0.98
C GLY A 113 22.91 -8.97 -0.25
N VAL A 114 21.86 -9.63 0.23
CA VAL A 114 21.90 -10.88 1.00
C VAL A 114 20.74 -11.79 0.59
N ARG A 115 20.85 -13.10 0.86
CA ARG A 115 19.71 -14.01 0.69
C ARG A 115 18.58 -13.59 1.63
N GLN A 116 17.35 -13.54 1.11
CA GLN A 116 16.17 -13.24 1.91
C GLN A 116 16.05 -14.22 3.09
N ASN A 117 15.85 -13.69 4.29
CA ASN A 117 15.66 -14.45 5.51
C ASN A 117 14.74 -13.70 6.47
N HIS A 118 13.50 -14.16 6.59
CA HIS A 118 12.51 -13.50 7.44
C HIS A 118 12.75 -13.68 8.93
N GLU A 119 13.41 -14.75 9.37
CA GLU A 119 13.75 -14.98 10.79
C GLU A 119 14.80 -13.97 11.26
N LEU A 120 15.86 -13.76 10.46
CA LEU A 120 16.86 -12.72 10.76
C LEU A 120 16.24 -11.33 10.66
N ALA A 121 15.41 -11.06 9.64
CA ALA A 121 14.70 -9.79 9.54
C ALA A 121 13.87 -9.51 10.80
N PHE A 122 13.12 -10.50 11.28
CA PHE A 122 12.32 -10.41 12.50
C PHE A 122 13.18 -10.05 13.71
N LEU A 123 14.31 -10.72 13.91
CA LEU A 123 15.22 -10.44 15.03
C LEU A 123 15.79 -9.01 14.99
N TYR A 124 16.19 -8.52 13.81
CA TYR A 124 16.71 -7.16 13.66
C TYR A 124 15.60 -6.10 13.83
N PHE A 125 14.41 -6.32 13.29
CA PHE A 125 13.27 -5.45 13.55
C PHE A 125 12.88 -5.44 15.04
N GLN A 126 13.00 -6.58 15.73
CA GLN A 126 12.78 -6.65 17.17
C GLN A 126 13.77 -5.76 17.93
N LYS A 127 15.07 -5.87 17.67
CA LYS A 127 16.09 -4.98 18.28
C LYS A 127 15.80 -3.50 18.03
N SER A 128 15.41 -3.15 16.81
CA SER A 128 15.04 -1.78 16.45
C SER A 128 13.78 -1.29 17.18
N ALA A 129 12.76 -2.14 17.27
CA ALA A 129 11.50 -1.82 17.94
C ALA A 129 11.65 -1.67 19.46
N GLU A 130 12.51 -2.48 20.11
CA GLU A 130 12.81 -2.40 21.54
C GLU A 130 13.41 -1.04 21.93
N LEU A 131 14.10 -0.39 20.98
CA LEU A 131 14.63 0.97 21.10
C LEU A 131 13.60 2.05 20.72
N ARG A 132 12.32 1.68 20.58
CA ARG A 132 11.17 2.56 20.27
C ARG A 132 11.29 3.33 18.95
N TYR A 133 12.03 2.78 17.99
CA TYR A 133 12.07 3.37 16.65
C TYR A 133 10.83 2.99 15.86
N ALA A 134 10.02 3.99 15.52
CA ALA A 134 8.72 3.78 14.90
C ALA A 134 8.77 2.93 13.60
N PRO A 135 9.73 3.13 12.66
CA PRO A 135 9.87 2.23 11.52
C PRO A 135 10.19 0.79 11.91
N GLY A 136 10.99 0.57 12.95
CA GLY A 136 11.31 -0.74 13.52
C GLY A 136 10.07 -1.42 14.11
N GLN A 137 9.30 -0.72 14.95
CA GLN A 137 8.03 -1.20 15.50
C GLN A 137 7.03 -1.56 14.39
N LYS A 138 6.89 -0.70 13.37
CA LYS A 138 6.05 -0.95 12.19
C LYS A 138 6.49 -2.21 11.43
N ASN A 139 7.78 -2.39 11.23
CA ASN A 139 8.30 -3.56 10.50
C ASN A 139 8.16 -4.85 11.32
N LEU A 140 8.36 -4.79 12.64
CA LEU A 140 8.07 -5.90 13.54
C LEU A 140 6.57 -6.25 13.58
N ALA A 141 5.70 -5.23 13.60
CA ALA A 141 4.26 -5.41 13.51
C ALA A 141 3.87 -6.13 12.22
N ASN A 142 4.50 -5.78 11.08
CA ASN A 142 4.31 -6.48 9.81
C ASN A 142 4.73 -7.94 9.87
N CYS A 143 5.82 -8.26 10.57
CA CYS A 143 6.24 -9.65 10.77
C CYS A 143 5.18 -10.46 11.52
N TYR A 144 4.64 -9.91 12.63
CA TYR A 144 3.56 -10.57 13.37
C TYR A 144 2.24 -10.64 12.59
N ALA A 145 1.90 -9.64 11.78
CA ALA A 145 0.66 -9.67 10.99
C ALA A 145 0.68 -10.76 9.91
N ASN A 146 1.84 -10.97 9.29
CA ASN A 146 1.98 -11.85 8.12
C ASN A 146 2.68 -13.18 8.44
N GLY A 147 3.07 -13.42 9.70
CA GLY A 147 3.82 -14.62 10.09
C GLY A 147 5.22 -14.70 9.46
N LEU A 148 5.89 -13.55 9.27
CA LEU A 148 7.23 -13.51 8.64
C LEU A 148 8.32 -13.67 9.71
N GLY A 149 8.98 -14.82 9.71
CA GLY A 149 10.04 -15.15 10.68
C GLY A 149 9.53 -15.45 12.09
N THR A 150 8.20 -15.48 12.27
CA THR A 150 7.50 -15.78 13.52
C THR A 150 6.10 -16.32 13.21
N LYS A 151 5.37 -16.79 14.22
CA LYS A 151 3.95 -17.13 14.07
C LYS A 151 3.12 -15.85 13.97
N THR A 152 2.01 -15.92 13.25
CA THR A 152 1.06 -14.80 13.18
C THR A 152 0.52 -14.47 14.57
N ASP A 153 0.56 -13.19 14.93
CA ASP A 153 0.01 -12.65 16.18
C ASP A 153 -0.56 -11.24 15.91
N LEU A 154 -1.85 -11.19 15.58
CA LEU A 154 -2.51 -9.93 15.24
C LEU A 154 -2.64 -8.98 16.44
N GLN A 155 -2.67 -9.49 17.67
CA GLN A 155 -2.75 -8.65 18.87
C GLN A 155 -1.43 -7.95 19.13
N LYS A 156 -0.31 -8.68 19.06
CA LYS A 156 1.02 -8.10 19.21
C LYS A 156 1.37 -7.15 18.05
N SER A 157 0.94 -7.50 16.84
CA SER A 157 1.02 -6.60 15.68
C SER A 157 0.27 -5.29 15.93
N LEU A 158 -0.96 -5.36 16.43
CA LEU A 158 -1.77 -4.18 16.74
C LEU A 158 -1.09 -3.27 17.77
N GLN A 159 -0.58 -3.85 18.86
CA GLN A 159 0.14 -3.11 19.90
C GLN A 159 1.33 -2.34 19.31
N LEU A 160 2.19 -3.03 18.54
CA LEU A 160 3.35 -2.40 17.91
C LEU A 160 2.96 -1.32 16.90
N TYR A 161 1.86 -1.52 16.17
CA TYR A 161 1.36 -0.47 15.29
C TYR A 161 0.86 0.75 16.06
N GLN A 162 0.17 0.55 17.18
CA GLN A 162 -0.28 1.62 18.07
C GLN A 162 0.90 2.45 18.59
N GLU A 163 2.02 1.79 18.88
CA GLU A 163 3.25 2.46 19.29
C GLU A 163 3.95 3.20 18.14
N SER A 164 3.86 2.69 16.90
CA SER A 164 4.59 3.22 15.73
C SER A 164 3.91 4.38 14.98
N ALA A 165 2.58 4.35 14.80
CA ALA A 165 1.81 5.37 14.08
C ALA A 165 0.29 5.07 14.10
N GLN A 166 -0.51 6.13 14.23
CA GLN A 166 -1.98 6.04 14.31
C GLN A 166 -2.65 5.45 13.05
N ALA A 167 -2.16 5.75 11.84
CA ALA A 167 -2.77 5.23 10.60
C ALA A 167 -2.54 3.73 10.37
N ALA A 168 -1.32 3.23 10.66
CA ALA A 168 -0.99 1.82 10.52
C ALA A 168 -1.67 0.96 11.60
N TYR A 169 -1.92 1.56 12.77
CA TYR A 169 -2.75 1.01 13.83
C TYR A 169 -4.16 0.68 13.36
N TYR A 170 -4.89 1.63 12.73
CA TYR A 170 -6.27 1.35 12.31
C TYR A 170 -6.40 0.31 11.20
N GLN A 171 -5.45 0.26 10.25
CA GLN A 171 -5.42 -0.79 9.24
C GLN A 171 -5.35 -2.19 9.87
N SER A 172 -4.53 -2.31 10.92
CA SER A 172 -4.31 -3.57 11.63
C SER A 172 -5.45 -3.89 12.57
N ALA A 173 -6.00 -2.87 13.25
CA ALA A 173 -7.21 -2.98 14.07
C ALA A 173 -8.38 -3.50 13.23
N LEU A 174 -8.56 -2.96 12.02
CA LEU A 174 -9.61 -3.39 11.11
C LEU A 174 -9.39 -4.83 10.60
N THR A 175 -8.14 -5.23 10.41
CA THR A 175 -7.81 -6.61 10.02
C THR A 175 -8.14 -7.59 11.14
N LEU A 176 -7.77 -7.25 12.38
CA LEU A 176 -8.15 -8.03 13.55
C LEU A 176 -9.67 -8.09 13.73
N ALA A 177 -10.38 -6.96 13.56
CA ALA A 177 -11.83 -6.92 13.62
C ALA A 177 -12.46 -7.88 12.60
N ARG A 178 -12.01 -7.85 11.34
CA ARG A 178 -12.49 -8.79 10.31
C ARG A 178 -12.24 -10.25 10.69
N TYR A 179 -11.07 -10.57 11.26
CA TYR A 179 -10.77 -11.90 11.75
C TYR A 179 -11.73 -12.34 12.86
N LEU A 180 -11.95 -11.48 13.86
CA LEU A 180 -12.89 -11.73 14.95
C LEU A 180 -14.34 -11.89 14.43
N SER A 181 -14.73 -11.14 13.40
CA SER A 181 -16.06 -11.23 12.79
C SER A 181 -16.30 -12.51 11.99
N ALA A 182 -15.24 -13.24 11.61
CA ALA A 182 -15.36 -14.51 10.91
C ALA A 182 -15.79 -15.65 11.84
N ASP A 183 -15.51 -15.53 13.14
CA ASP A 183 -16.04 -16.40 14.18
C ASP A 183 -17.47 -15.97 14.52
N THR A 184 -18.44 -16.54 13.81
CA THR A 184 -19.85 -16.20 13.97
C THR A 184 -20.49 -16.78 15.23
N GLU A 185 -19.81 -17.67 15.95
CA GLU A 185 -20.34 -18.35 17.14
C GLU A 185 -20.02 -17.58 18.43
N SER A 186 -18.91 -16.84 18.46
CA SER A 186 -18.49 -16.06 19.63
C SER A 186 -19.08 -14.65 19.66
N GLN A 187 -20.04 -14.42 20.56
CA GLN A 187 -20.61 -13.08 20.81
C GLN A 187 -19.54 -12.07 21.26
N GLU A 188 -18.60 -12.49 22.11
CA GLU A 188 -17.51 -11.64 22.59
C GLU A 188 -16.62 -11.15 21.43
N ASN A 189 -16.31 -12.02 20.47
CA ASN A 189 -15.50 -11.65 19.30
C ASN A 189 -16.25 -10.67 18.38
N GLN A 190 -17.56 -10.83 18.25
CA GLN A 190 -18.39 -9.89 17.50
C GLN A 190 -18.43 -8.49 18.15
N GLU A 191 -18.58 -8.42 19.47
CA GLU A 191 -18.57 -7.16 20.21
C GLU A 191 -17.21 -6.46 20.09
N LYS A 192 -16.11 -7.19 20.28
CA LYS A 192 -14.75 -6.65 20.09
C LYS A 192 -14.50 -6.18 18.65
N SER A 193 -14.94 -6.96 17.66
CA SER A 193 -14.84 -6.56 16.25
C SER A 193 -15.56 -5.24 16.00
N PHE A 194 -16.79 -5.11 16.50
CA PHE A 194 -17.58 -3.90 16.34
C PHE A 194 -16.91 -2.70 17.01
N ASP A 195 -16.38 -2.86 18.23
CA ASP A 195 -15.69 -1.79 18.94
C ASP A 195 -14.46 -1.28 18.20
N TRP A 196 -13.64 -2.17 17.65
CA TRP A 196 -12.47 -1.79 16.86
C TRP A 196 -12.85 -1.04 15.58
N ILE A 197 -13.85 -1.54 14.84
CA ILE A 197 -14.38 -0.86 13.65
C ILE A 197 -14.90 0.53 14.03
N ARG A 198 -15.64 0.62 15.13
CA ARG A 198 -16.22 1.87 15.63
C ARG A 198 -15.15 2.89 15.98
N ILE A 199 -14.17 2.52 16.79
CA ILE A 199 -13.07 3.40 17.20
C ILE A 199 -12.33 3.94 15.97
N ALA A 200 -11.96 3.06 15.03
CA ALA A 200 -11.27 3.44 13.82
C ALA A 200 -12.11 4.38 12.92
N ALA A 201 -13.40 4.11 12.77
CA ALA A 201 -14.30 4.93 11.98
C ALA A 201 -14.46 6.35 12.55
N TYR A 202 -14.58 6.48 13.88
CA TYR A 202 -14.68 7.76 14.57
C TYR A 202 -13.38 8.58 14.50
N ASP A 203 -12.23 7.91 14.43
CA ASP A 203 -10.94 8.57 14.16
C ASP A 203 -10.71 8.86 12.66
N SER A 204 -11.79 8.85 11.88
CA SER A 204 -11.77 9.18 10.45
C SER A 204 -10.98 8.22 9.56
N TYR A 205 -10.72 6.99 10.00
CA TYR A 205 -10.08 5.99 9.15
C TYR A 205 -11.06 5.45 8.10
N PRO A 206 -10.88 5.78 6.79
CA PRO A 206 -11.96 5.63 5.81
C PRO A 206 -12.43 4.18 5.55
N PRO A 207 -11.54 3.17 5.50
CA PRO A 207 -11.99 1.79 5.38
C PRO A 207 -12.86 1.31 6.55
N ALA A 208 -12.59 1.78 7.78
CA ALA A 208 -13.44 1.46 8.93
C ALA A 208 -14.79 2.20 8.87
N GLN A 209 -14.83 3.42 8.34
CA GLN A 209 -16.10 4.13 8.10
C GLN A 209 -16.99 3.33 7.12
N THR A 210 -16.42 2.79 6.05
CA THR A 210 -17.14 1.90 5.12
C THR A 210 -17.66 0.64 5.83
N GLU A 211 -16.83 -0.04 6.62
CA GLU A 211 -17.21 -1.25 7.34
C GLU A 211 -18.29 -0.99 8.41
N LEU A 212 -18.22 0.14 9.11
CA LEU A 212 -19.25 0.55 10.07
C LEU A 212 -20.58 0.82 9.37
N GLY A 213 -20.56 1.43 8.19
CA GLY A 213 -21.75 1.61 7.36
C GLY A 213 -22.37 0.27 6.93
N LEU A 214 -21.54 -0.68 6.50
CA LEU A 214 -21.99 -2.04 6.16
C LEU A 214 -22.58 -2.78 7.38
N TYR A 215 -21.98 -2.61 8.56
CA TYR A 215 -22.49 -3.17 9.80
C TYR A 215 -23.91 -2.65 10.11
N TYR A 216 -24.15 -1.34 9.98
CA TYR A 216 -25.49 -0.76 10.21
C TYR A 216 -26.53 -1.20 9.19
N LEU A 217 -26.14 -1.43 7.93
CA LEU A 217 -27.03 -2.04 6.94
C LEU A 217 -27.43 -3.45 7.34
N LYS A 218 -26.46 -4.29 7.73
CA LYS A 218 -26.67 -5.71 8.00
C LYS A 218 -27.42 -5.97 9.31
N SER A 219 -27.02 -5.32 10.40
CA SER A 219 -27.52 -5.62 11.76
C SER A 219 -28.81 -4.91 12.12
N SER A 220 -29.05 -3.73 11.54
CA SER A 220 -30.04 -2.79 12.06
C SER A 220 -30.99 -2.23 10.98
N ASN A 221 -30.77 -2.56 9.70
CA ASN A 221 -31.41 -1.91 8.55
C ASN A 221 -31.42 -0.37 8.63
N LYS A 222 -30.38 0.19 9.27
CA LYS A 222 -30.22 1.63 9.53
C LYS A 222 -29.64 2.32 8.31
N VAL A 223 -30.46 2.39 7.25
CA VAL A 223 -30.04 2.86 5.92
C VAL A 223 -29.52 4.29 5.95
N LYS A 224 -30.11 5.17 6.78
CA LYS A 224 -29.69 6.57 6.88
C LYS A 224 -28.31 6.70 7.51
N GLU A 225 -28.08 6.00 8.62
CA GLU A 225 -26.80 5.98 9.32
C GLU A 225 -25.71 5.34 8.46
N ALA A 226 -26.02 4.24 7.77
CA ALA A 226 -25.11 3.65 6.81
C ALA A 226 -24.70 4.63 5.70
N ALA A 227 -25.67 5.35 5.11
CA ALA A 227 -25.40 6.35 4.10
C ALA A 227 -24.51 7.49 4.62
N THR A 228 -24.66 7.91 5.89
CA THR A 228 -23.77 8.92 6.49
C THR A 228 -22.33 8.42 6.60
N TRP A 229 -22.11 7.17 7.00
CA TRP A 229 -20.77 6.60 7.09
C TRP A 229 -20.12 6.39 5.72
N PHE A 230 -20.88 5.92 4.72
CA PHE A 230 -20.36 5.83 3.35
C PHE A 230 -20.00 7.20 2.79
N LYS A 231 -20.78 8.23 3.11
CA LYS A 231 -20.47 9.61 2.69
C LYS A 231 -19.13 10.07 3.24
N LEU A 232 -18.90 9.89 4.55
CA LEU A 232 -17.62 10.25 5.18
C LEU A 232 -16.44 9.49 4.55
N ALA A 233 -16.58 8.18 4.35
CA ALA A 233 -15.57 7.37 3.69
C ALA A 233 -15.28 7.85 2.25
N ALA A 234 -16.33 8.20 1.52
CA ALA A 234 -16.25 8.69 0.14
C ALA A 234 -15.55 10.06 0.03
N GLU A 235 -15.86 10.97 0.95
CA GLU A 235 -15.24 12.30 1.07
C GLU A 235 -13.76 12.20 1.41
N ASN A 236 -13.38 11.22 2.25
CA ASN A 236 -11.99 10.89 2.56
C ASN A 236 -11.27 10.06 1.47
N GLY A 237 -11.92 9.82 0.32
CA GLY A 237 -11.28 9.21 -0.85
C GLY A 237 -11.30 7.68 -0.91
N GLU A 238 -12.00 7.00 -0.01
CA GLU A 238 -12.05 5.53 0.03
C GLU A 238 -12.88 4.96 -1.14
N PRO A 239 -12.28 4.16 -2.04
CA PRO A 239 -12.98 3.75 -3.27
C PRO A 239 -14.27 2.96 -3.04
N CYS A 240 -14.32 2.06 -2.05
CA CYS A 240 -15.52 1.28 -1.77
C CYS A 240 -16.63 2.17 -1.17
N GLY A 241 -16.28 3.10 -0.28
CA GLY A 241 -17.15 4.12 0.30
C GLY A 241 -17.73 5.03 -0.78
N GLN A 242 -16.94 5.43 -1.77
CA GLN A 242 -17.41 6.19 -2.94
C GLN A 242 -18.46 5.43 -3.74
N VAL A 243 -18.24 4.13 -4.01
CA VAL A 243 -19.21 3.29 -4.71
C VAL A 243 -20.48 3.11 -3.91
N LEU A 244 -20.37 2.83 -2.61
CA LEU A 244 -21.50 2.61 -1.73
C LEU A 244 -22.32 3.88 -1.56
N TYR A 245 -21.70 5.02 -1.25
CA TYR A 245 -22.38 6.31 -1.16
C TYR A 245 -23.11 6.68 -2.45
N ALA A 246 -22.47 6.48 -3.62
CA ALA A 246 -23.08 6.74 -4.92
C ALA A 246 -24.31 5.86 -5.19
N ARG A 247 -24.45 4.69 -4.56
CA ARG A 247 -25.69 3.88 -4.66
C ARG A 247 -26.84 4.50 -3.89
N PHE A 248 -26.56 5.18 -2.78
CA PHE A 248 -27.58 5.76 -1.89
C PHE A 248 -28.00 7.18 -2.29
N THR A 249 -27.09 7.99 -2.87
CA THR A 249 -27.47 9.35 -3.28
C THR A 249 -28.59 9.33 -4.32
N ARG A 250 -29.44 10.35 -4.33
CA ARG A 250 -30.48 10.53 -5.36
C ARG A 250 -30.00 11.38 -6.53
N ASP A 251 -28.97 12.20 -6.31
CA ASP A 251 -28.44 13.10 -7.32
C ASP A 251 -27.62 12.32 -8.35
N SER A 252 -28.14 12.25 -9.58
CA SER A 252 -27.49 11.50 -10.66
C SER A 252 -26.11 12.04 -11.04
N THR A 253 -25.87 13.35 -10.95
CA THR A 253 -24.58 13.99 -11.22
C THR A 253 -23.56 13.64 -10.14
N GLU A 254 -24.01 13.62 -8.89
CA GLU A 254 -23.20 13.19 -7.76
C GLU A 254 -22.83 11.69 -7.88
N LYS A 255 -23.79 10.82 -8.25
CA LYS A 255 -23.52 9.40 -8.55
C LYS A 255 -22.39 9.24 -9.55
N PHE A 256 -22.54 9.90 -10.70
CA PHE A 256 -21.57 9.85 -11.77
C PHE A 256 -20.19 10.30 -11.29
N THR A 257 -20.14 11.38 -10.50
CA THR A 257 -18.91 11.94 -9.98
C THR A 257 -18.18 10.95 -9.06
N TYR A 258 -18.89 10.32 -8.12
CA TYR A 258 -18.27 9.38 -7.19
C TYR A 258 -17.90 8.04 -7.84
N PHE A 259 -18.73 7.50 -8.75
CA PHE A 259 -18.33 6.33 -9.54
C PHE A 259 -17.10 6.62 -10.40
N LYS A 260 -17.00 7.83 -10.97
CA LYS A 260 -15.82 8.26 -11.72
C LYS A 260 -14.58 8.37 -10.83
N LYS A 261 -14.70 8.91 -9.61
CA LYS A 261 -13.60 8.95 -8.62
C LYS A 261 -13.13 7.53 -8.28
N ALA A 262 -14.06 6.63 -7.94
CA ALA A 262 -13.73 5.24 -7.60
C ALA A 262 -13.08 4.49 -8.77
N ALA A 263 -13.60 4.65 -9.98
CA ALA A 263 -12.98 4.07 -11.18
C ALA A 263 -11.56 4.61 -11.43
N GLY A 264 -11.30 5.87 -11.08
CA GLY A 264 -10.00 6.53 -11.20
C GLY A 264 -8.92 5.92 -10.31
N THR A 265 -9.28 5.36 -9.16
CA THR A 265 -8.35 4.64 -8.27
C THR A 265 -8.10 3.19 -8.71
N GLY A 266 -8.78 2.73 -9.76
CA GLY A 266 -8.69 1.36 -10.26
C GLY A 266 -9.69 0.38 -9.64
N ASN A 267 -10.65 0.87 -8.84
CA ASN A 267 -11.71 0.03 -8.28
C ASN A 267 -12.61 -0.54 -9.40
N MET A 268 -12.73 -1.87 -9.47
CA MET A 268 -13.45 -2.56 -10.55
C MET A 268 -14.95 -2.30 -10.50
N GLU A 269 -15.54 -2.32 -9.31
CA GLU A 269 -16.96 -2.09 -9.12
C GLU A 269 -17.36 -0.66 -9.51
N GLY A 270 -16.53 0.33 -9.14
CA GLY A 270 -16.66 1.71 -9.58
C GLY A 270 -16.55 1.86 -11.09
N LEU A 271 -15.67 1.09 -11.73
CA LEU A 271 -15.53 1.09 -13.19
C LEU A 271 -16.75 0.47 -13.91
N VAL A 272 -17.32 -0.61 -13.38
CA VAL A 272 -18.59 -1.18 -13.88
C VAL A 272 -19.72 -0.15 -13.74
N LYS A 273 -19.88 0.45 -12.57
CA LYS A 273 -20.93 1.45 -12.32
C LYS A 273 -20.75 2.73 -13.14
N LEU A 274 -19.52 3.15 -13.41
CA LEU A 274 -19.25 4.22 -14.36
C LEU A 274 -19.66 3.84 -15.80
N GLY A 275 -19.42 2.59 -16.20
CA GLY A 275 -19.90 2.04 -17.47
C GLY A 275 -21.42 2.08 -17.59
N ASP A 276 -22.13 1.69 -16.52
CA ASP A 276 -23.59 1.80 -16.43
C ASP A 276 -24.06 3.25 -16.55
N CYS A 277 -23.40 4.20 -15.90
CA CYS A 277 -23.74 5.62 -16.02
C CYS A 277 -23.64 6.12 -17.46
N TYR A 278 -22.56 5.77 -18.19
CA TYR A 278 -22.44 6.14 -19.59
C TYR A 278 -23.46 5.43 -20.49
N ARG A 279 -23.80 4.17 -20.21
CA ARG A 279 -24.78 3.40 -20.98
C ARG A 279 -26.18 3.97 -20.84
N MET A 280 -26.57 4.34 -19.62
CA MET A 280 -27.92 4.77 -19.28
C MET A 280 -28.10 6.30 -19.23
N GLY A 281 -27.01 7.07 -19.31
CA GLY A 281 -27.04 8.54 -19.18
C GLY A 281 -27.29 9.03 -17.75
N ILE A 282 -26.83 8.27 -16.73
CA ILE A 282 -27.00 8.66 -15.32
C ILE A 282 -25.95 9.71 -14.98
N GLY A 283 -26.38 10.96 -14.75
CA GLY A 283 -25.48 12.08 -14.40
C GLY A 283 -24.56 12.53 -15.54
N THR A 284 -24.78 12.02 -16.75
CA THR A 284 -23.97 12.30 -17.93
C THR A 284 -24.78 12.04 -19.20
N ARG A 285 -24.27 12.47 -20.36
CA ARG A 285 -24.89 12.12 -21.64
C ARG A 285 -24.60 10.65 -21.97
N ILE A 286 -25.56 9.97 -22.59
CA ILE A 286 -25.37 8.59 -23.08
C ILE A 286 -24.12 8.55 -23.97
N ASN A 287 -23.21 7.63 -23.64
CA ASN A 287 -21.96 7.43 -24.36
C ASN A 287 -21.59 5.94 -24.38
N LEU A 288 -22.15 5.23 -25.35
CA LEU A 288 -21.97 3.77 -25.48
C LEU A 288 -20.50 3.38 -25.72
N PHE A 289 -19.72 4.24 -26.38
CA PHE A 289 -18.28 4.00 -26.58
C PHE A 289 -17.50 4.04 -25.27
N LYS A 290 -17.74 5.04 -24.41
CA LYS A 290 -17.11 5.11 -23.08
C LYS A 290 -17.59 3.98 -22.18
N ALA A 291 -18.88 3.63 -22.23
CA ALA A 291 -19.43 2.47 -21.52
C ALA A 291 -18.68 1.18 -21.91
N MET A 292 -18.55 0.94 -23.22
CA MET A 292 -17.83 -0.21 -23.76
C MET A 292 -16.38 -0.27 -23.26
N ARG A 293 -15.67 0.87 -23.26
CA ARG A 293 -14.29 0.93 -22.75
C ARG A 293 -14.19 0.59 -21.27
N CYS A 294 -15.15 1.02 -20.44
CA CYS A 294 -15.20 0.66 -19.03
C CYS A 294 -15.33 -0.86 -18.87
N PHE A 295 -16.32 -1.48 -19.55
CA PHE A 295 -16.58 -2.91 -19.45
C PHE A 295 -15.41 -3.76 -19.99
N LEU A 296 -14.79 -3.37 -21.10
CA LEU A 296 -13.61 -4.07 -21.63
C LEU A 296 -12.44 -4.06 -20.64
N LYS A 297 -12.18 -2.92 -20.01
CA LYS A 297 -11.10 -2.80 -19.01
C LYS A 297 -11.37 -3.65 -17.75
N VAL A 298 -12.63 -3.80 -17.34
CA VAL A 298 -13.01 -4.74 -16.27
C VAL A 298 -12.78 -6.18 -16.73
N ALA A 299 -13.24 -6.54 -17.93
CA ALA A 299 -13.09 -7.87 -18.50
C ALA A 299 -11.62 -8.34 -18.66
N GLU A 300 -10.70 -7.40 -18.91
CA GLU A 300 -9.26 -7.67 -19.00
C GLU A 300 -8.62 -7.94 -17.63
N LYS A 301 -9.05 -7.21 -16.59
CA LYS A 301 -8.40 -7.26 -15.27
C LYS A 301 -9.10 -8.17 -14.26
N ASN A 302 -10.40 -8.41 -14.43
CA ASN A 302 -11.23 -9.19 -13.53
C ASN A 302 -11.89 -10.33 -14.31
N GLY A 303 -11.20 -11.48 -14.37
CA GLY A 303 -11.56 -12.63 -15.19
C GLY A 303 -12.90 -13.32 -14.85
N ASN A 304 -13.55 -12.93 -13.75
CA ASN A 304 -14.70 -13.63 -13.18
C ASN A 304 -15.96 -12.75 -13.06
N ASP A 305 -15.99 -11.56 -13.66
CA ASP A 305 -17.18 -10.71 -13.65
C ASP A 305 -18.18 -11.10 -14.75
N PHE A 306 -19.05 -12.04 -14.42
CA PHE A 306 -20.06 -12.63 -15.29
C PHE A 306 -21.05 -11.60 -15.85
N ASP A 307 -21.44 -10.59 -15.06
CA ASP A 307 -22.40 -9.55 -15.48
C ASP A 307 -21.77 -8.63 -16.53
N THR A 308 -20.49 -8.31 -16.37
CA THR A 308 -19.73 -7.54 -17.35
C THR A 308 -19.60 -8.31 -18.68
N TYR A 309 -19.39 -9.63 -18.66
CA TYR A 309 -19.31 -10.43 -19.88
C TYR A 309 -20.64 -10.51 -20.63
N VAL A 310 -21.76 -10.67 -19.93
CA VAL A 310 -23.10 -10.63 -20.54
C VAL A 310 -23.34 -9.25 -21.17
N THR A 311 -22.96 -8.19 -20.46
CA THR A 311 -23.09 -6.81 -20.98
C THR A 311 -22.25 -6.61 -22.24
N LEU A 312 -21.00 -7.08 -22.26
CA LEU A 312 -20.14 -7.00 -23.45
C LEU A 312 -20.68 -7.80 -24.62
N ALA A 313 -21.17 -9.02 -24.38
CA ALA A 313 -21.74 -9.86 -25.43
C ALA A 313 -22.96 -9.21 -26.08
N TYR A 314 -23.84 -8.60 -25.27
CA TYR A 314 -24.99 -7.83 -25.72
C TYR A 314 -24.58 -6.55 -26.50
N HIS A 315 -23.51 -5.88 -26.08
CA HIS A 315 -22.98 -4.74 -26.83
C HIS A 315 -22.43 -5.15 -28.21
N PHE A 316 -21.69 -6.26 -28.30
CA PHE A 316 -21.18 -6.78 -29.56
C PHE A 316 -22.27 -7.36 -30.48
N SER A 317 -23.35 -7.93 -29.94
CA SER A 317 -24.42 -8.49 -30.77
C SER A 317 -25.23 -7.39 -31.45
N LEU A 318 -25.48 -6.30 -30.73
CA LEU A 318 -26.28 -5.18 -31.21
C LEU A 318 -25.45 -4.06 -31.85
N GLY A 319 -24.13 -4.04 -31.67
CA GLY A 319 -23.25 -2.98 -32.17
C GLY A 319 -23.33 -1.70 -31.33
N MET A 320 -23.52 -1.83 -30.02
CA MET A 320 -23.65 -0.69 -29.12
C MET A 320 -22.28 -0.15 -28.71
N GLY A 321 -21.88 0.98 -29.31
CA GLY A 321 -20.60 1.61 -29.04
C GLY A 321 -19.40 0.87 -29.66
N CYS A 322 -19.65 -0.10 -30.54
CA CYS A 322 -18.68 -0.86 -31.31
C CYS A 322 -19.35 -1.46 -32.57
N PRO A 323 -18.58 -1.88 -33.60
CA PRO A 323 -19.14 -2.68 -34.69
C PRO A 323 -19.70 -4.01 -34.17
N LYS A 324 -20.75 -4.53 -34.83
CA LYS A 324 -21.29 -5.85 -34.55
C LYS A 324 -20.21 -6.91 -34.76
N ASP A 325 -20.08 -7.85 -33.81
CA ASP A 325 -19.03 -8.87 -33.84
C ASP A 325 -19.53 -10.17 -33.18
N LEU A 326 -20.09 -11.06 -34.01
CA LEU A 326 -20.70 -12.31 -33.54
C LEU A 326 -19.68 -13.25 -32.88
N HIS A 327 -18.43 -13.26 -33.36
CA HIS A 327 -17.36 -14.06 -32.76
C HIS A 327 -17.07 -13.60 -31.33
N LYS A 328 -16.97 -12.28 -31.10
CA LYS A 328 -16.80 -11.74 -29.75
C LYS A 328 -18.03 -11.93 -28.88
N THR A 329 -19.24 -11.79 -29.43
CA THR A 329 -20.49 -12.10 -28.71
C THR A 329 -20.45 -13.53 -28.16
N ILE A 330 -20.20 -14.52 -29.01
CA ILE A 330 -20.10 -15.92 -28.62
C ILE A 330 -18.98 -16.13 -27.60
N ARG A 331 -17.80 -15.54 -27.82
CA ARG A 331 -16.65 -15.63 -26.90
C ARG A 331 -16.98 -15.12 -25.50
N TYR A 332 -17.64 -13.97 -25.38
CA TYR A 332 -17.98 -13.41 -24.07
C TYR A 332 -19.13 -14.15 -23.38
N TYR A 333 -20.11 -14.68 -24.13
CA TYR A 333 -21.11 -15.59 -23.54
C TYR A 333 -20.47 -16.90 -23.04
N HIS A 334 -19.49 -17.47 -23.75
CA HIS A 334 -18.79 -18.67 -23.27
C HIS A 334 -17.99 -18.45 -21.98
N LYS A 335 -17.57 -17.21 -21.70
CA LYS A 335 -16.97 -16.85 -20.42
C LYS A 335 -17.98 -16.82 -19.26
N ASN A 336 -19.27 -17.04 -19.53
CA ASN A 336 -20.34 -17.17 -18.54
C ASN A 336 -21.17 -18.46 -18.81
N PRO A 337 -20.79 -19.61 -18.24
CA PRO A 337 -21.42 -20.90 -18.56
C PRO A 337 -22.88 -21.02 -18.08
N VAL A 338 -23.37 -20.11 -17.22
CA VAL A 338 -24.69 -20.23 -16.58
C VAL A 338 -25.84 -19.68 -17.46
N ASN A 339 -25.56 -18.84 -18.47
CA ASN A 339 -26.61 -18.11 -19.20
C ASN A 339 -26.66 -18.33 -20.73
N ILE A 340 -25.97 -19.35 -21.25
CA ILE A 340 -25.86 -19.60 -22.69
C ILE A 340 -27.21 -20.04 -23.30
N MET A 341 -27.96 -20.95 -22.65
CA MET A 341 -29.22 -21.47 -23.21
C MET A 341 -30.33 -20.41 -23.31
N ASN A 342 -30.64 -19.71 -22.22
CA ASN A 342 -31.77 -18.77 -22.16
C ASN A 342 -31.65 -17.59 -23.15
N HIS A 343 -30.42 -17.23 -23.55
CA HIS A 343 -30.21 -16.10 -24.45
C HIS A 343 -30.13 -16.52 -25.93
N LEU A 344 -29.63 -17.72 -26.23
CA LEU A 344 -29.62 -18.27 -27.59
C LEU A 344 -31.05 -18.57 -28.06
N GLU A 345 -31.94 -19.05 -27.19
CA GLU A 345 -33.36 -19.30 -27.51
C GLU A 345 -34.18 -18.03 -27.83
N ARG A 346 -33.67 -16.84 -27.51
CA ARG A 346 -34.31 -15.56 -27.86
C ARG A 346 -33.73 -14.91 -29.13
N LEU A 347 -32.60 -15.43 -29.62
CA LEU A 347 -31.89 -14.92 -30.79
C LEU A 347 -32.16 -15.76 -32.05
N PHE A 348 -32.55 -17.02 -31.89
CA PHE A 348 -33.16 -17.87 -32.92
C PHE A 348 -34.68 -17.84 -32.77
#